data_AF-A0A2N9XYS9-F1
#
_entry.id   AF-A0A2N9XYS9-F1
#
_cell.length_a   1.000
_cell.length_b   1.000
_cell.length_c   1.000
_cell.angle_alpha   90.00
_cell.angle_beta   90.00
_cell.angle_gamma   90.00
#
_symmetry.space_group_name_H-M   'P 1'
#
loop_
_entity.id
_entity.type
_entity.pdbx_description
1 polymer ?
#
loop_
_entity_poly.entity_id
_entity_poly.type
_entity_poly.pdbx_seq_one_letter_code
_entity_poly.pdbx_strand_id
1 'polypeptide(L)'
;MHIYAFGSICRGEVDLFSDIDLLAIVNGRNHSFNPKNYSIYTYARIDELWTQGNPFAWHLFLESRLIYSSDSSDYLQSLGKPNIYNSGLSDCKKFHEIFLSAKNSIDKSNLTEIFDLSSIFLAVRNFATCYTLHFNVKPDFSRNSARNLGVHSIPIDDYIYELFERARILCTRGLGELLSNYEIGQAKQELNKIEFWMTEKISMLAR
;
A
#
# COMPACT_ATOMS: atom_id res chain seq x y z
N MET A 1 -14.78 20.29 9.57
CA MET A 1 -13.64 19.38 9.85
C MET A 1 -14.19 17.98 9.98
N HIS A 2 -13.53 17.00 9.36
CA HIS A 2 -13.88 15.59 9.47
C HIS A 2 -12.65 14.77 9.85
N ILE A 3 -12.84 13.79 10.73
CA ILE A 3 -11.80 12.85 11.16
C ILE A 3 -12.32 11.44 10.90
N TYR A 4 -11.49 10.62 10.25
CA TYR A 4 -11.79 9.22 9.94
C TYR A 4 -10.68 8.31 10.46
N ALA A 5 -11.04 7.08 10.83
CA ALA A 5 -10.11 5.95 10.80
C ALA A 5 -10.25 5.23 9.46
N PHE A 6 -9.18 4.57 9.02
CA PHE A 6 -9.19 3.65 7.89
C PHE A 6 -8.13 2.57 8.11
N GLY A 7 -7.91 1.68 7.13
CA GLY A 7 -6.87 0.66 7.25
C GLY A 7 -7.27 -0.54 8.12
N SER A 8 -6.27 -1.18 8.73
CA SER A 8 -6.43 -2.49 9.41
C SER A 8 -7.45 -2.46 10.55
N ILE A 9 -7.54 -1.35 11.29
CA ILE A 9 -8.52 -1.18 12.38
C ILE A 9 -9.97 -1.25 11.88
N CYS A 10 -10.24 -0.71 10.69
CA CYS A 10 -11.59 -0.75 10.10
C CYS A 10 -11.90 -2.09 9.43
N ARG A 11 -10.87 -2.86 9.03
CA ARG A 11 -11.01 -4.21 8.48
C ARG A 11 -11.08 -5.31 9.55
N GLY A 12 -10.70 -5.02 10.80
CA GLY A 12 -10.58 -6.01 11.87
C GLY A 12 -9.29 -6.85 11.79
N GLU A 13 -8.30 -6.40 11.02
CA GLU A 13 -7.02 -7.08 10.77
C GLU A 13 -5.89 -6.49 11.65
N VAL A 14 -6.19 -6.26 12.93
CA VAL A 14 -5.25 -5.63 13.86
C VAL A 14 -4.31 -6.67 14.45
N ASP A 15 -3.01 -6.39 14.39
CA ASP A 15 -1.94 -7.15 15.03
C ASP A 15 -0.99 -6.22 15.81
N LEU A 16 0.05 -6.81 16.43
CA LEU A 16 1.05 -6.08 17.21
C LEU A 16 1.87 -5.06 16.39
N PHE A 17 1.81 -5.13 15.06
CA PHE A 17 2.54 -4.26 14.15
C PHE A 17 1.62 -3.26 13.43
N SER A 18 0.34 -3.23 13.77
CA SER A 18 -0.64 -2.35 13.16
C SER A 18 -0.57 -0.95 13.75
N ASP A 19 -0.52 0.06 12.88
CA ASP A 19 -0.76 1.44 13.27
C ASP A 19 -2.25 1.77 13.19
N ILE A 20 -2.65 2.88 13.82
CA ILE A 20 -3.98 3.47 13.63
C ILE A 20 -3.87 4.53 12.54
N ASP A 21 -4.39 4.21 11.35
CA ASP A 21 -4.42 5.14 10.24
C ASP A 21 -5.56 6.15 10.43
N LEU A 22 -5.20 7.42 10.67
CA LEU A 22 -6.14 8.52 10.84
C LEU A 22 -6.07 9.50 9.67
N LEU A 23 -7.23 9.96 9.22
CA LEU A 23 -7.40 11.01 8.22
C LEU A 23 -8.05 12.23 8.86
N ALA A 24 -7.47 13.40 8.67
CA ALA A 24 -8.08 14.68 9.01
C ALA A 24 -8.33 15.50 7.74
N ILE A 25 -9.58 15.85 7.48
CA ILE A 25 -9.99 16.74 6.40
C ILE A 25 -10.34 18.11 7.00
N VAL A 26 -9.52 19.11 6.68
CA VAL A 26 -9.57 20.46 7.26
C VAL A 26 -9.49 21.55 6.20
N ASN A 27 -10.05 22.72 6.49
CA ASN A 27 -9.84 23.92 5.68
C ASN A 27 -8.61 24.67 6.17
N GLY A 28 -7.67 24.98 5.27
CA GLY A 28 -6.44 25.72 5.60
C GLY A 28 -5.42 24.93 6.42
N ARG A 29 -4.39 25.62 6.94
CA ARG A 29 -3.40 25.02 7.83
C ARG A 29 -3.95 24.94 9.25
N ASN A 30 -4.26 23.74 9.72
CA ASN A 30 -4.62 23.50 11.12
C ASN A 30 -3.46 22.83 11.86
N HIS A 31 -2.76 23.60 12.69
CA HIS A 31 -1.58 23.13 13.45
C HIS A 31 -1.94 22.17 14.60
N SER A 32 -3.22 21.94 14.88
CA SER A 32 -3.66 21.00 15.92
C SER A 32 -3.45 19.53 15.53
N PHE A 33 -3.25 19.23 14.25
CA PHE A 33 -2.98 17.86 13.79
C PHE A 33 -1.50 17.63 13.58
N ASN A 34 -0.97 16.60 14.23
CA ASN A 34 0.39 16.12 14.01
C ASN A 34 0.45 15.28 12.72
N PRO A 35 1.21 15.68 11.69
CA PRO A 35 1.33 14.90 10.45
C PRO A 35 1.93 13.50 10.62
N LYS A 36 2.57 13.21 11.77
CA LYS A 36 3.02 11.85 12.10
C LYS A 36 1.88 10.91 12.47
N ASN A 37 0.76 11.45 12.93
CA ASN A 37 -0.40 10.68 13.40
C ASN A 37 -1.56 10.74 12.41
N TYR A 38 -1.61 11.79 11.59
CA TYR A 38 -2.72 12.04 10.66
C TYR A 38 -2.20 12.21 9.23
N SER A 39 -2.87 11.54 8.31
CA SER A 39 -2.97 11.98 6.93
C SER A 39 -3.82 13.25 6.90
N ILE A 40 -3.23 14.40 6.59
CA ILE A 40 -3.93 15.70 6.63
C ILE A 40 -4.18 16.21 5.22
N TYR A 41 -5.45 16.41 4.87
CA TYR A 41 -5.86 16.84 3.53
C TYR A 41 -6.85 18.00 3.60
N THR A 42 -6.86 18.82 2.54
CA THR A 42 -7.95 19.77 2.31
C THR A 42 -9.10 19.08 1.60
N TYR A 43 -10.32 19.62 1.75
CA TYR A 43 -11.50 19.14 1.02
C TYR A 43 -11.27 19.16 -0.50
N ALA A 44 -10.76 20.26 -1.03
CA ALA A 44 -10.41 20.39 -2.45
C ALA A 44 -9.45 19.28 -2.92
N ARG A 45 -8.46 18.91 -2.08
CA ARG A 45 -7.56 17.81 -2.43
C ARG A 45 -8.28 16.47 -2.42
N ILE A 46 -9.18 16.22 -1.47
CA ILE A 46 -9.99 14.99 -1.46
C ILE A 46 -10.89 14.92 -2.71
N ASP A 47 -11.52 16.02 -3.10
CA ASP A 47 -12.33 16.10 -4.33
C ASP A 47 -11.51 15.77 -5.58
N GLU A 48 -10.27 16.27 -5.67
CA GLU A 48 -9.34 15.92 -6.75
C GLU A 48 -9.02 14.42 -6.76
N LEU A 49 -8.75 13.81 -5.59
CA LEU A 49 -8.47 12.39 -5.49
C LEU A 49 -9.67 11.53 -5.88
N TRP A 50 -10.89 11.94 -5.48
CA TRP A 50 -12.14 11.31 -5.88
C TRP A 50 -12.36 11.39 -7.39
N THR A 51 -12.10 12.56 -7.97
CA THR A 51 -12.21 12.79 -9.42
C THR A 51 -11.18 11.98 -10.20
N GLN A 52 -9.97 11.80 -9.66
CA GLN A 52 -8.95 10.94 -10.26
C GLN A 52 -9.27 9.44 -10.13
N GLY A 53 -10.05 9.06 -9.12
CA GLY A 53 -10.31 7.65 -8.83
C GLY A 53 -9.05 6.89 -8.42
N ASN A 54 -8.11 7.55 -7.72
CA ASN A 54 -6.83 6.92 -7.40
C ASN A 54 -6.96 5.85 -6.30
N PRO A 55 -5.96 4.98 -6.09
CA PRO A 55 -6.05 3.90 -5.10
C PRO A 55 -6.36 4.40 -3.68
N PHE A 56 -5.89 5.58 -3.30
CA PHE A 56 -6.18 6.14 -1.98
C PHE A 56 -7.65 6.56 -1.82
N ALA A 57 -8.27 7.18 -2.83
CA ALA A 57 -9.69 7.50 -2.81
C ALA A 57 -10.55 6.23 -2.69
N TRP A 58 -10.19 5.18 -3.43
CA TRP A 58 -10.84 3.87 -3.32
C TRP A 58 -10.66 3.20 -1.95
N HIS A 59 -9.47 3.30 -1.38
CA HIS A 59 -9.19 2.80 -0.03
C HIS A 59 -10.09 3.49 1.00
N LEU A 60 -10.17 4.83 0.94
CA LEU A 60 -11.03 5.60 1.84
C LEU A 60 -12.51 5.27 1.65
N PHE A 61 -13.00 5.25 0.40
CA PHE A 61 -14.40 4.94 0.10
C PHE A 61 -14.84 3.56 0.63
N LEU A 62 -13.98 2.55 0.50
CA LEU A 62 -14.34 1.18 0.86
C LEU A 62 -14.22 0.92 2.37
N GLU A 63 -13.25 1.52 3.04
CA GLU A 63 -12.82 1.07 4.37
C GLU A 63 -12.87 2.14 5.45
N SER A 64 -12.95 3.43 5.10
CA SER A 64 -12.94 4.47 6.14
C SER A 64 -14.20 4.46 6.99
N ARG A 65 -14.05 4.95 8.23
CA ARG A 65 -15.14 5.14 9.19
C ARG A 65 -15.02 6.53 9.82
N LEU A 66 -16.11 7.28 9.78
CA LEU A 66 -16.18 8.60 10.42
C LEU A 66 -16.04 8.44 11.94
N ILE A 67 -15.06 9.14 12.52
CA ILE A 67 -14.87 9.26 13.97
C ILE A 67 -15.55 10.53 14.48
N TYR A 68 -15.37 11.63 13.76
CA TYR A 68 -15.86 12.93 14.17
C TYR A 68 -16.12 13.84 12.97
N SER A 69 -17.22 14.60 13.03
CA SER A 69 -17.47 15.73 12.15
C SER A 69 -17.98 16.93 12.93
N SER A 70 -17.52 18.12 12.55
CA SER A 70 -17.93 19.36 13.21
C SER A 70 -19.36 19.79 12.87
N ASP A 71 -19.93 19.26 11.79
CA ASP A 71 -21.25 19.60 11.25
C ASP A 71 -22.22 18.41 11.30
N SER A 72 -21.85 17.32 11.97
CA SER A 72 -22.62 16.06 12.04
C SER A 72 -22.86 15.38 10.68
N SER A 73 -22.12 15.75 9.64
CA SER A 73 -22.18 15.12 8.32
C SER A 73 -21.05 14.09 8.12
N ASP A 74 -21.25 13.16 7.19
CA ASP A 74 -20.18 12.30 6.67
C ASP A 74 -19.82 12.78 5.26
N TYR A 75 -18.77 13.60 5.19
CA TYR A 75 -18.30 14.16 3.92
C TYR A 75 -17.88 13.09 2.92
N LEU A 76 -17.12 12.05 3.32
CA LEU A 76 -16.67 11.02 2.37
C LEU A 76 -17.85 10.20 1.85
N GLN A 77 -18.85 9.92 2.71
CA GLN A 77 -20.09 9.28 2.27
C GLN A 77 -20.87 10.16 1.29
N SER A 78 -20.91 11.48 1.52
CA SER A 78 -21.62 12.42 0.65
C SER A 78 -21.03 12.55 -0.76
N LEU A 79 -19.73 12.26 -0.94
CA LEU A 79 -19.07 12.24 -2.25
C LEU A 79 -19.50 11.05 -3.11
N GLY A 80 -20.09 10.02 -2.52
CA GLY A 80 -20.37 8.76 -3.20
C GLY A 80 -19.09 8.05 -3.64
N LYS A 81 -19.18 7.31 -4.75
CA LYS A 81 -18.09 6.45 -5.24
C LYS A 81 -17.01 7.27 -5.97
N PRO A 82 -15.71 6.99 -5.77
CA PRO A 82 -14.64 7.56 -6.59
C PRO A 82 -14.81 7.23 -8.08
N ASN A 83 -14.20 8.05 -8.94
CA ASN A 83 -14.17 7.77 -10.38
C ASN A 83 -13.42 6.46 -10.69
N ILE A 84 -13.64 5.96 -11.90
CA ILE A 84 -12.99 4.74 -12.38
C ILE A 84 -11.47 4.94 -12.42
N TYR A 85 -10.74 3.97 -11.85
CA TYR A 85 -9.29 3.98 -11.83
C TYR A 85 -8.71 3.57 -13.19
N ASN A 86 -8.14 4.54 -13.92
CA ASN A 86 -7.63 4.32 -15.28
C ASN A 86 -6.09 4.25 -15.37
N SER A 87 -5.38 4.44 -14.25
CA SER A 87 -3.90 4.51 -14.23
C SER A 87 -3.21 3.17 -13.92
N GLY A 88 -3.96 2.06 -13.89
CA GLY A 88 -3.44 0.75 -13.47
C GLY A 88 -2.15 0.32 -14.14
N LEU A 89 -2.10 0.37 -15.48
CA LEU A 89 -0.90 0.00 -16.23
C LEU A 89 0.30 0.91 -15.91
N SER A 90 0.09 2.23 -15.83
CA SER A 90 1.18 3.17 -15.60
C SER A 90 1.70 3.11 -14.16
N ASP A 91 0.82 2.92 -13.18
CA ASP A 91 1.23 2.77 -11.78
C ASP A 91 1.88 1.41 -11.51
N CYS A 92 1.40 0.32 -12.12
CA CYS A 92 2.06 -0.97 -12.04
C CYS A 92 3.49 -0.92 -12.61
N LYS A 93 3.71 -0.19 -13.72
CA LYS A 93 5.06 0.04 -14.26
C LYS A 93 5.95 0.81 -13.28
N LYS A 94 5.44 1.87 -12.63
CA LYS A 94 6.20 2.61 -11.60
C LYS A 94 6.59 1.73 -10.43
N PHE A 95 5.69 0.88 -9.93
CA PHE A 95 6.04 -0.06 -8.84
C PHE A 95 7.04 -1.12 -9.29
N HIS A 96 6.97 -1.58 -10.54
CA HIS A 96 7.99 -2.45 -11.12
C HIS A 96 9.36 -1.76 -11.21
N GLU A 97 9.42 -0.47 -11.57
CA GLU A 97 10.67 0.30 -11.57
C GLU A 97 11.27 0.44 -10.16
N ILE A 98 10.44 0.66 -9.13
CA ILE A 98 10.88 0.66 -7.72
C ILE A 98 11.46 -0.70 -7.34
N PHE A 99 10.77 -1.78 -7.72
CA PHE A 99 11.24 -3.15 -7.50
C PHE A 99 12.62 -3.38 -8.16
N LEU A 100 12.76 -3.03 -9.43
CA LEU A 100 14.02 -3.19 -10.17
C LEU A 100 15.14 -2.35 -9.57
N SER A 101 14.84 -1.15 -9.11
CA SER A 101 15.82 -0.28 -8.44
C SER A 101 16.34 -0.92 -7.16
N ALA A 102 15.46 -1.45 -6.31
CA ALA A 102 15.82 -2.15 -5.08
C ALA A 102 16.59 -3.44 -5.35
N LYS A 103 16.14 -4.25 -6.33
CA LYS A 103 16.85 -5.47 -6.76
C LYS A 103 18.28 -5.15 -7.23
N ASN A 104 18.44 -4.14 -8.09
CA ASN A 104 19.75 -3.71 -8.57
C ASN A 104 20.66 -3.17 -7.45
N SER A 105 20.08 -2.57 -6.39
CA SER A 105 20.82 -2.13 -5.20
C SER A 105 21.39 -3.34 -4.44
N ILE A 106 20.55 -4.35 -4.18
CA ILE A 106 20.93 -5.62 -3.52
C ILE A 106 22.05 -6.35 -4.27
N ASP A 107 22.02 -6.34 -5.60
CA ASP A 107 23.04 -7.00 -6.42
C ASP A 107 24.39 -6.27 -6.38
N LYS A 108 24.39 -4.97 -6.10
CA LYS A 108 25.61 -4.14 -6.04
C LYS A 108 26.23 -4.08 -4.65
N SER A 109 25.42 -4.16 -3.59
CA SER A 109 25.90 -4.00 -2.22
C SER A 109 24.99 -4.71 -1.22
N ASN A 110 25.60 -5.22 -0.15
CA ASN A 110 24.88 -5.79 0.99
C ASN A 110 24.59 -4.77 2.11
N LEU A 111 25.00 -3.51 1.97
CA LEU A 111 24.91 -2.51 3.04
C LEU A 111 23.48 -2.06 3.37
N THR A 112 22.56 -2.21 2.42
CA THR A 112 21.18 -1.69 2.52
C THR A 112 20.12 -2.77 2.34
N GLU A 113 20.47 -4.06 2.47
CA GLU A 113 19.59 -5.17 2.08
C GLU A 113 18.22 -5.13 2.78
N ILE A 114 18.16 -4.85 4.08
CA ILE A 114 16.87 -4.75 4.80
C ILE A 114 16.02 -3.60 4.23
N PHE A 115 16.64 -2.46 3.91
CA PHE A 115 15.93 -1.34 3.30
C PHE A 115 15.44 -1.66 1.89
N ASP A 116 16.24 -2.36 1.10
CA ASP A 116 15.88 -2.77 -0.25
C ASP A 116 14.77 -3.83 -0.23
N LEU A 117 14.82 -4.82 0.67
CA LEU A 117 13.74 -5.78 0.89
C LEU A 117 12.43 -5.10 1.33
N SER A 118 12.52 -4.10 2.21
CA SER A 118 11.38 -3.24 2.56
C SER A 118 10.77 -2.52 1.35
N SER A 119 11.62 -2.04 0.44
CA SER A 119 11.19 -1.36 -0.79
C SER A 119 10.54 -2.32 -1.79
N ILE A 120 11.05 -3.56 -1.86
CA ILE A 120 10.44 -4.64 -2.64
C ILE A 120 9.04 -4.98 -2.11
N PHE A 121 8.87 -5.11 -0.79
CA PHE A 121 7.55 -5.33 -0.19
C PHE A 121 6.57 -4.20 -0.55
N LEU A 122 7.00 -2.94 -0.40
CA LEU A 122 6.21 -1.77 -0.75
C LEU A 122 5.75 -1.81 -2.22
N ALA A 123 6.69 -2.10 -3.13
CA ALA A 123 6.43 -2.19 -4.55
C ALA A 123 5.42 -3.30 -4.89
N VAL A 124 5.67 -4.52 -4.40
CA VAL A 124 4.83 -5.70 -4.64
C VAL A 124 3.40 -5.50 -4.13
N ARG A 125 3.24 -5.03 -2.89
CA ARG A 125 1.92 -4.81 -2.28
C ARG A 125 1.11 -3.77 -3.06
N ASN A 126 1.71 -2.62 -3.35
CA ASN A 126 0.98 -1.55 -4.04
C ASN A 126 0.74 -1.90 -5.51
N PHE A 127 1.64 -2.65 -6.15
CA PHE A 127 1.43 -3.22 -7.48
C PHE A 127 0.17 -4.08 -7.52
N ALA A 128 0.00 -5.00 -6.56
CA ALA A 128 -1.17 -5.87 -6.49
C ALA A 128 -2.49 -5.10 -6.28
N THR A 129 -2.47 -4.06 -5.44
CA THR A 129 -3.62 -3.16 -5.26
C THR A 129 -3.98 -2.43 -6.56
N CYS A 130 -2.99 -1.86 -7.26
CA CYS A 130 -3.22 -1.23 -8.56
C CYS A 130 -3.74 -2.21 -9.62
N TYR A 131 -3.19 -3.42 -9.65
CA TYR A 131 -3.61 -4.49 -10.56
C TYR A 131 -5.08 -4.84 -10.35
N THR A 132 -5.51 -5.07 -9.10
CA THR A 132 -6.92 -5.41 -8.81
C THR A 132 -7.89 -4.28 -9.09
N LEU A 133 -7.50 -3.04 -8.77
CA LEU A 133 -8.29 -1.85 -9.09
C LEU A 133 -8.48 -1.67 -10.60
N HIS A 134 -7.45 -1.95 -11.42
CA HIS A 134 -7.53 -1.82 -12.87
C HIS A 134 -8.63 -2.69 -13.48
N PHE A 135 -8.74 -3.94 -13.01
CA PHE A 135 -9.77 -4.87 -13.46
C PHE A 135 -11.13 -4.65 -12.76
N ASN A 136 -11.27 -3.58 -11.96
CA ASN A 136 -12.47 -3.25 -11.19
C ASN A 136 -12.99 -4.44 -10.36
N VAL A 137 -12.05 -5.25 -9.86
CA VAL A 137 -12.31 -6.34 -8.91
C VAL A 137 -12.32 -5.73 -7.51
N LYS A 138 -12.80 -6.47 -6.49
CA LYS A 138 -12.68 -6.07 -5.09
C LYS A 138 -11.19 -5.85 -4.76
N PRO A 139 -10.73 -4.60 -4.57
CA PRO A 139 -9.32 -4.35 -4.30
C PRO A 139 -8.97 -4.80 -2.87
N ASP A 140 -7.70 -5.14 -2.67
CA ASP A 140 -7.15 -5.46 -1.37
C ASP A 140 -6.10 -4.41 -0.99
N PHE A 141 -6.34 -3.69 0.11
CA PHE A 141 -5.45 -2.69 0.69
C PHE A 141 -4.68 -3.20 1.92
N SER A 142 -4.84 -4.48 2.26
CA SER A 142 -4.12 -5.14 3.34
C SER A 142 -2.64 -5.35 2.97
N ARG A 143 -1.87 -5.77 3.98
CA ARG A 143 -0.47 -6.18 3.80
C ARG A 143 -0.33 -7.42 2.92
N ASN A 144 -1.39 -8.20 2.76
CA ASN A 144 -1.43 -9.45 1.99
C ASN A 144 -1.99 -9.26 0.57
N SER A 145 -2.14 -8.03 0.08
CA SER A 145 -2.79 -7.75 -1.21
C SER A 145 -2.22 -8.56 -2.39
N ALA A 146 -0.91 -8.81 -2.41
CA ALA A 146 -0.26 -9.61 -3.45
C ALA A 146 -0.49 -11.13 -3.31
N ARG A 147 -0.77 -11.60 -2.09
CA ARG A 147 -1.10 -13.01 -1.79
C ARG A 147 -2.58 -13.32 -1.99
N ASN A 148 -3.43 -12.30 -1.97
CA ASN A 148 -4.89 -12.43 -2.03
C ASN A 148 -5.46 -12.22 -3.43
N LEU A 149 -4.68 -12.48 -4.49
CA LEU A 149 -5.11 -12.32 -5.89
C LEU A 149 -5.65 -13.62 -6.51
N GLY A 150 -5.93 -14.64 -5.69
CA GLY A 150 -6.37 -15.96 -6.17
C GLY A 150 -5.33 -16.60 -7.08
N VAL A 151 -5.72 -16.98 -8.30
CA VAL A 151 -4.82 -17.60 -9.31
C VAL A 151 -3.73 -16.66 -9.81
N HIS A 152 -3.82 -15.36 -9.52
CA HIS A 152 -2.84 -14.35 -9.90
C HIS A 152 -1.91 -13.95 -8.75
N SER A 153 -1.99 -14.65 -7.62
CA SER A 153 -1.20 -14.34 -6.42
C SER A 153 0.29 -14.47 -6.69
N ILE A 154 1.07 -13.70 -5.94
CA ILE A 154 2.53 -13.77 -5.98
C ILE A 154 2.98 -15.21 -5.71
N PRO A 155 3.84 -15.79 -6.55
CA PRO A 155 4.15 -17.21 -6.48
C PRO A 155 5.31 -17.48 -5.51
N ILE A 156 5.30 -16.94 -4.29
CA ILE A 156 6.35 -17.20 -3.28
C ILE A 156 5.73 -17.78 -2.01
N ASP A 157 6.54 -18.52 -1.26
CA ASP A 157 6.09 -19.13 -0.01
C ASP A 157 5.78 -18.07 1.05
N ASP A 158 4.83 -18.40 1.92
CA ASP A 158 4.34 -17.54 3.00
C ASP A 158 5.46 -16.98 3.87
N TYR A 159 6.38 -17.87 4.28
CA TYR A 159 7.56 -17.50 5.06
C TYR A 159 8.41 -16.45 4.36
N ILE A 160 8.64 -16.59 3.04
CA ILE A 160 9.44 -15.62 2.28
C ILE A 160 8.71 -14.28 2.18
N TYR A 161 7.40 -14.30 1.98
CA TYR A 161 6.58 -13.08 1.98
C TYR A 161 6.66 -12.35 3.33
N GLU A 162 6.60 -13.08 4.44
CA GLU A 162 6.74 -12.55 5.80
C GLU A 162 8.11 -11.90 6.05
N LEU A 163 9.19 -12.41 5.43
CA LEU A 163 10.51 -11.76 5.51
C LEU A 163 10.51 -10.36 4.89
N PHE A 164 9.85 -10.18 3.73
CA PHE A 164 9.68 -8.87 3.09
C PHE A 164 8.80 -7.94 3.94
N GLU A 165 7.72 -8.46 4.51
CA GLU A 165 6.86 -7.70 5.44
C GLU A 165 7.64 -7.25 6.68
N ARG A 166 8.41 -8.16 7.30
CA ARG A 166 9.22 -7.85 8.48
C ARG A 166 10.27 -6.80 8.19
N ALA A 167 10.93 -6.88 7.03
CA ALA A 167 11.85 -5.83 6.57
C ALA A 167 11.15 -4.47 6.48
N ARG A 168 9.92 -4.43 5.94
CA ARG A 168 9.11 -3.21 5.87
C ARG A 168 8.77 -2.64 7.25
N ILE A 169 8.36 -3.50 8.19
CA ILE A 169 8.03 -3.10 9.57
C ILE A 169 9.27 -2.52 10.26
N LEU A 170 10.43 -3.19 10.15
CA LEU A 170 11.70 -2.70 10.69
C LEU A 170 12.04 -1.30 10.16
N CYS A 171 11.97 -1.08 8.85
CA CYS A 171 12.35 0.21 8.26
C CYS A 171 11.37 1.35 8.56
N THR A 172 10.09 1.05 8.79
CA THR A 172 9.07 2.09 9.02
C THR A 172 8.81 2.40 10.48
N ARG A 173 8.91 1.37 11.33
CA ARG A 173 8.50 1.44 12.73
C ARG A 173 9.66 1.15 13.68
N GLY A 174 10.76 0.59 13.21
CA GLY A 174 11.87 0.16 14.06
C GLY A 174 11.48 -0.98 15.00
N LEU A 175 10.49 -1.80 14.61
CA LEU A 175 9.94 -2.89 15.42
C LEU A 175 10.26 -4.26 14.79
N GLY A 176 10.45 -5.25 15.65
CA GLY A 176 10.71 -6.64 15.26
C GLY A 176 12.20 -7.02 15.34
N GLU A 177 12.46 -8.31 15.11
CA GLU A 177 13.83 -8.85 15.06
C GLU A 177 14.48 -8.54 13.70
N LEU A 178 15.77 -8.18 13.72
CA LEU A 178 16.55 -7.99 12.51
C LEU A 178 16.61 -9.29 11.71
N LEU A 179 16.50 -9.17 10.39
CA LEU A 179 16.70 -10.32 9.50
C LEU A 179 18.17 -10.76 9.59
N SER A 180 18.37 -12.07 9.75
CA SER A 180 19.68 -12.71 9.64
C SER A 180 20.15 -12.76 8.18
N ASN A 181 21.46 -12.91 7.98
CA ASN A 181 22.03 -13.08 6.64
C ASN A 181 21.45 -14.30 5.89
N TYR A 182 21.07 -15.35 6.63
CA TYR A 182 20.42 -16.53 6.06
C TYR A 182 19.04 -16.18 5.50
N GLU A 183 18.21 -15.49 6.29
CA GLU A 183 16.87 -15.05 5.89
C GLU A 183 16.91 -14.07 4.71
N ILE A 184 17.84 -13.10 4.76
CA ILE A 184 18.09 -12.18 3.64
C ILE A 184 18.44 -12.99 2.38
N GLY A 185 19.34 -13.98 2.50
CA GLY A 185 19.70 -14.87 1.41
C GLY A 185 18.51 -15.63 0.82
N GLN A 186 17.61 -16.14 1.67
CA GLN A 186 16.38 -16.82 1.22
C GLN A 186 15.45 -15.86 0.46
N ALA A 187 15.21 -14.65 0.97
CA ALA A 187 14.38 -13.66 0.29
C ALA A 187 14.96 -13.24 -1.08
N LYS A 188 16.30 -13.12 -1.17
CA LYS A 188 17.00 -12.77 -2.41
C LYS A 188 16.84 -13.82 -3.52
N GLN A 189 16.76 -15.10 -3.16
CA GLN A 189 16.61 -16.19 -4.13
C GLN A 189 15.30 -16.10 -4.91
N GLU A 190 14.25 -15.51 -4.32
CA GLU A 190 12.93 -15.40 -4.94
C GLU A 190 12.76 -14.16 -5.84
N LEU A 191 13.71 -13.22 -5.87
CA LEU A 191 13.53 -11.93 -6.57
C LEU A 191 13.24 -12.09 -8.07
N ASN A 192 13.91 -13.02 -8.75
CA ASN A 192 13.65 -13.27 -10.17
C ASN A 192 12.22 -13.79 -10.41
N LYS A 193 11.67 -14.56 -9.48
CA LYS A 193 10.32 -15.11 -9.55
C LYS A 193 9.27 -14.00 -9.38
N ILE A 194 9.54 -13.07 -8.45
CA ILE A 194 8.71 -11.88 -8.23
C ILE A 194 8.74 -10.97 -9.47
N GLU A 195 9.92 -10.71 -10.04
CA GLU A 195 10.06 -9.89 -11.26
C GLU A 195 9.29 -10.48 -12.44
N PHE A 196 9.41 -11.80 -12.64
CA PHE A 196 8.66 -12.51 -13.67
C PHE A 196 7.16 -12.35 -13.46
N TRP A 197 6.67 -12.52 -12.23
CA TRP A 197 5.27 -12.29 -11.89
C TRP A 197 4.84 -10.84 -12.21
N MET A 198 5.59 -9.82 -11.79
CA MET A 198 5.24 -8.41 -12.09
C MET A 198 5.19 -8.15 -13.60
N THR A 199 6.15 -8.68 -14.36
CA THR A 199 6.22 -8.52 -15.82
C THR A 199 5.06 -9.21 -16.54
N GLU A 200 4.69 -10.42 -16.09
CA GLU A 200 3.54 -11.17 -16.59
C GLU A 200 2.24 -10.38 -16.37
N LYS A 201 2.03 -9.86 -15.15
CA LYS A 201 0.86 -9.04 -14.80
C LYS A 201 0.79 -7.73 -15.58
N ILE A 202 1.91 -7.02 -15.76
CA ILE A 202 1.98 -5.82 -16.62
C ILE A 202 1.55 -6.16 -18.05
N SER A 203 1.98 -7.31 -18.56
CA SER A 203 1.63 -7.75 -19.92
C SER A 203 0.13 -8.05 -20.05
N MET A 204 -0.52 -8.52 -18.98
CA MET A 204 -1.98 -8.69 -18.95
C MET A 204 -2.74 -7.36 -18.95
N LEU A 205 -2.24 -6.34 -18.23
CA LEU A 205 -2.83 -4.99 -18.19
C LEU A 205 -2.73 -4.22 -19.51
N ALA A 206 -1.83 -4.64 -20.41
CA ALA A 206 -1.60 -4.00 -21.69
C ALA A 206 -2.45 -4.60 -22.83
N ARG A 207 -3.25 -5.63 -22.56
CA ARG A 207 -4.17 -6.26 -23.50
C ARG A 207 -5.56 -5.69 -23.36
#